data_AF-A0A2T1DUF1-F1
#
_entry.id   AF-A0A2T1DUF1-F1
#
_cell.length_a   1.000
_cell.length_b   1.000
_cell.length_c   1.000
_cell.angle_alpha   90.00
_cell.angle_beta   90.00
_cell.angle_gamma   90.00
#
_symmetry.space_group_name_H-M   'P 1'
#
loop_
_entity.id
_entity.type
_entity.pdbx_description
1 polymer ?
#
loop_
_entity_poly.entity_id
_entity_poly.type
_entity_poly.pdbx_seq_one_letter_code
_entity_poly.pdbx_strand_id
1 'polypeptide(L)'
;MTFRPELIDELLKEYRNPEDLMGEGGIVKQLTKALVERCLSAELSTHLAEEQGQPEVERPRNRRNGVSKKTIKGAVWRSREWGAA
;
A
#
# COMPACT_ATOMS: atom_id res chain seq x y z
N MET A 1 -18.87 1.50 -0.84
CA MET A 1 -17.86 0.60 -1.41
C MET A 1 -18.11 -0.76 -0.80
N THR A 2 -18.46 -1.77 -1.59
CA THR A 2 -18.87 -3.09 -1.07
C THR A 2 -17.85 -4.12 -1.50
N PHE A 3 -17.27 -4.84 -0.56
CA PHE A 3 -16.37 -5.94 -0.86
C PHE A 3 -17.16 -7.16 -1.27
N ARG A 4 -16.62 -7.91 -2.23
CA ARG A 4 -17.12 -9.24 -2.57
C ARG A 4 -16.89 -10.17 -1.37
N PRO A 5 -17.92 -10.82 -0.80
CA PRO A 5 -17.76 -11.71 0.35
C PRO A 5 -16.69 -12.77 0.13
N GLU A 6 -16.60 -13.29 -1.10
CA GLU A 6 -15.68 -14.36 -1.48
C GLU A 6 -14.21 -13.93 -1.34
N LEU A 7 -13.90 -12.63 -1.51
CA LEU A 7 -12.55 -12.11 -1.29
C LEU A 7 -12.18 -12.05 0.18
N ILE A 8 -13.15 -11.78 1.05
CA ILE A 8 -12.92 -11.75 2.49
C ILE A 8 -12.71 -13.18 3.00
N ASP A 9 -13.51 -14.12 2.50
CA ASP A 9 -13.35 -15.55 2.81
C ASP A 9 -11.99 -16.08 2.35
N GLU A 10 -11.51 -15.67 1.16
CA GLU A 10 -10.17 -16.02 0.67
C GLU A 10 -9.06 -15.47 1.58
N LEU A 11 -9.17 -14.19 1.99
CA LEU A 11 -8.18 -13.56 2.88
C LEU A 11 -8.16 -14.20 4.28
N LEU A 12 -9.31 -14.70 4.76
CA LEU A 12 -9.45 -15.30 6.09
C LEU A 12 -9.28 -16.83 6.09
N LYS A 13 -9.01 -17.46 4.95
CA LYS A 13 -8.96 -18.93 4.81
C LYS A 13 -8.02 -19.63 5.81
N GLU A 14 -6.89 -19.01 6.12
CA GLU A 14 -5.87 -19.56 7.03
C GLU A 14 -5.85 -18.86 8.40
N TYR A 15 -6.88 -18.06 8.73
CA TYR A 15 -6.96 -17.36 10.00
C TYR A 15 -7.16 -18.34 11.17
N ARG A 16 -6.23 -18.36 12.12
CA ARG A 16 -6.27 -19.28 13.28
C ARG A 16 -6.27 -18.54 14.60
N ASN A 17 -5.60 -17.39 14.68
CA ASN A 17 -5.50 -16.61 15.92
C ASN A 17 -5.60 -15.10 15.64
N PRO A 18 -5.89 -14.26 16.65
CA PRO A 18 -5.99 -12.81 16.49
C PRO A 18 -4.72 -12.15 15.92
N GLU A 19 -3.56 -12.75 16.15
CA GLU A 19 -2.27 -12.30 15.64
C GLU A 19 -2.16 -12.40 14.11
N ASP A 20 -2.83 -13.37 13.47
CA ASP A 20 -2.89 -13.49 12.01
C ASP A 20 -3.62 -12.30 11.37
N LEU A 21 -4.50 -11.63 12.11
CA LEU A 21 -5.23 -10.44 11.63
C LEU A 21 -4.46 -9.14 11.91
N MET A 22 -4.03 -8.94 13.15
CA MET A 22 -3.48 -7.65 13.65
C MET A 22 -1.99 -7.68 14.02
N GLY A 23 -1.32 -8.83 13.97
CA GLY A 23 0.08 -8.98 14.34
C GLY A 23 1.07 -8.34 13.36
N GLU A 24 2.38 -8.50 13.61
CA GLU A 24 3.43 -7.85 12.83
C GLU A 24 3.48 -8.28 11.35
N GLY A 25 2.94 -9.46 11.05
CA GLY A 25 2.69 -9.98 9.70
C GLY A 25 1.20 -10.13 9.36
N GLY A 26 0.30 -9.52 10.13
CA GLY A 26 -1.13 -9.75 10.01
C GLY A 26 -1.74 -9.26 8.70
N ILE A 27 -2.89 -9.83 8.34
CA ILE A 27 -3.62 -9.56 7.10
C ILE A 27 -3.89 -8.06 6.91
N VAL A 28 -4.29 -7.34 7.97
CA VAL A 28 -4.62 -5.89 7.88
C VAL A 28 -3.40 -5.07 7.47
N LYS A 29 -2.24 -5.39 8.00
CA LYS A 29 -0.99 -4.68 7.73
C LYS A 29 -0.50 -4.94 6.30
N GLN A 30 -0.58 -6.20 5.86
CA GLN A 30 -0.27 -6.58 4.47
C GLN A 30 -1.23 -5.92 3.47
N LEU A 31 -2.54 -5.94 3.75
CA LEU A 31 -3.55 -5.32 2.90
C LEU A 31 -3.32 -3.80 2.80
N THR A 32 -3.11 -3.14 3.94
CA THR A 32 -2.82 -1.69 3.98
C THR A 32 -1.60 -1.34 3.14
N LYS A 33 -0.50 -2.09 3.28
CA LYS A 33 0.70 -1.92 2.46
C LYS A 33 0.37 -2.03 0.98
N ALA A 34 -0.32 -3.10 0.61
CA ALA A 34 -0.61 -3.42 -0.78
C ALA A 34 -1.57 -2.41 -1.42
N LEU A 35 -2.46 -1.79 -0.64
CA LEU A 35 -3.30 -0.68 -1.10
C LEU A 35 -2.48 0.59 -1.33
N VAL A 36 -1.66 0.99 -0.36
CA VAL A 36 -0.81 2.19 -0.47
C VAL A 36 0.16 2.09 -1.65
N GLU A 37 0.83 0.95 -1.83
CA GLU A 37 1.74 0.73 -2.95
C GLU A 37 1.03 0.83 -4.31
N ARG A 38 -0.22 0.35 -4.41
CA ARG A 38 -1.03 0.46 -5.63
C ARG A 38 -1.50 1.88 -5.90
N CYS A 39 -1.94 2.61 -4.86
CA CYS A 39 -2.31 4.02 -5.00
C CYS A 39 -1.11 4.85 -5.50
N LEU A 40 0.05 4.73 -4.85
CA LEU A 40 1.28 5.43 -5.28
C LEU A 40 1.71 5.06 -6.70
N SER A 41 1.57 3.79 -7.08
CA SER A 41 1.91 3.33 -8.43
C SER A 41 0.95 3.88 -9.49
N ALA A 42 -0.34 4.01 -9.15
CA ALA A 42 -1.36 4.60 -10.02
C ALA A 42 -1.11 6.10 -10.19
N GLU A 43 -0.90 6.84 -9.10
CA GLU A 43 -0.57 8.27 -9.13
C GLU A 43 0.65 8.57 -10.00
N LEU A 44 1.73 7.79 -9.88
CA LEU A 44 2.92 7.96 -10.69
C LEU A 44 2.68 7.64 -12.17
N SER A 45 1.79 6.69 -12.48
CA SER A 45 1.42 6.38 -13.87
C SER A 45 0.60 7.51 -14.48
N THR A 46 -0.35 8.07 -13.73
CA THR A 46 -1.14 9.24 -14.14
C THR A 46 -0.24 10.43 -14.42
N HIS A 47 0.68 10.75 -13.50
CA HIS A 47 1.58 11.89 -13.65
C HIS A 47 2.44 11.80 -14.93
N LEU A 48 3.03 10.63 -15.21
CA LEU A 48 3.82 10.42 -16.43
C LEU A 48 2.96 10.48 -17.70
N ALA A 49 1.71 10.04 -17.63
CA ALA A 49 0.79 10.12 -18.77
C ALA A 49 0.39 11.57 -19.07
N GLU A 50 0.16 12.38 -18.03
CA GLU A 50 -0.11 13.83 -18.16
C GLU A 50 1.07 14.56 -18.83
N GLU A 51 2.30 14.28 -18.39
CA GLU A 51 3.51 14.86 -19.01
C GLU A 51 3.67 14.47 -20.48
N GLN A 52 3.32 13.22 -20.85
CA GLN A 52 3.35 12.77 -22.25
C GLN A 52 2.30 13.47 -23.12
N GLY A 53 1.20 13.94 -22.53
CA GLY A 53 0.17 14.69 -23.23
C GLY A 53 0.54 16.14 -23.59
N GLN A 54 1.57 16.71 -22.94
CA GLN A 54 1.97 18.11 -23.15
C GLN A 54 2.61 18.35 -24.54
N PRO A 55 2.75 19.60 -25.02
CA PRO A 55 3.48 19.91 -26.26
C PRO A 55 4.97 19.60 -26.13
N GLU A 56 5.63 19.13 -27.20
CA GLU A 56 7.02 18.65 -27.14
C GLU A 56 8.05 19.66 -26.63
N VAL A 57 7.80 20.96 -26.82
CA VAL A 57 8.65 22.06 -26.31
C VAL A 57 8.61 22.16 -24.79
N GLU A 58 7.50 21.78 -24.16
CA GLU A 58 7.28 21.84 -22.71
C GLU A 58 7.42 20.48 -22.03
N ARG A 59 7.49 19.38 -22.81
CA ARG A 59 7.56 18.01 -22.30
C ARG A 59 8.81 17.79 -21.43
N PRO A 60 8.65 17.50 -20.13
CA PRO A 60 9.75 17.05 -19.31
C PRO A 60 10.25 15.67 -19.76
N ARG A 61 11.56 15.41 -19.62
CA ARG A 61 12.16 14.08 -19.89
C ARG A 61 12.12 13.14 -18.68
N ASN A 62 11.07 13.21 -17.87
CA ASN A 62 10.90 12.35 -16.72
C ASN A 62 10.63 10.91 -17.15
N ARG A 63 11.24 9.96 -16.45
CA ARG A 63 11.13 8.51 -16.67
C ARG A 63 11.08 7.79 -15.33
N ARG A 64 10.47 6.61 -15.31
CA ARG A 64 10.48 5.75 -14.12
C ARG A 64 11.93 5.40 -13.75
N ASN A 65 12.30 5.66 -12.50
CA ASN A 65 13.63 5.37 -11.96
C ASN A 65 13.57 4.32 -10.83
N GLY A 66 13.00 3.16 -11.14
CA GLY A 66 12.89 2.05 -10.19
C GLY A 66 11.93 2.31 -9.02
N VAL A 67 12.18 1.61 -7.91
CA VAL A 67 11.41 1.67 -6.66
C VAL A 67 12.34 1.82 -5.46
N SER A 68 11.86 2.46 -4.39
CA SER A 68 12.63 2.65 -3.16
C SER A 68 11.83 2.16 -1.95
N LYS A 69 12.53 1.55 -0.98
CA LYS A 69 11.92 1.06 0.25
C LYS A 69 11.74 2.23 1.23
N LYS A 70 10.56 2.33 1.82
CA LYS A 70 10.26 3.28 2.90
C LYS A 70 9.53 2.56 4.03
N THR A 71 9.93 2.84 5.26
CA THR A 71 9.20 2.39 6.46
C THR A 71 8.25 3.49 6.89
N ILE A 72 6.95 3.23 6.81
CA ILE A 72 5.90 4.19 7.17
C ILE A 72 5.52 3.99 8.63
N LYS A 73 5.50 5.09 9.40
CA LYS A 73 4.92 5.12 10.75
C LYS A 73 3.44 5.50 10.63
N GLY A 74 2.55 4.69 11.19
CA GLY A 74 1.11 4.94 11.20
C GLY A 74 0.42 4.03 12.23
N ALA A 75 -0.88 4.26 12.49
CA ALA A 75 -1.63 3.53 13.52
C ALA A 75 -1.57 1.99 13.32
N VAL A 76 -1.64 1.52 12.07
CA VAL A 76 -1.53 0.09 11.69
C VAL A 76 -0.09 -0.45 11.83
N TRP A 77 0.92 0.42 11.90
CA TRP A 77 2.34 0.07 11.84
C TRP A 77 3.05 0.17 13.19
N ARG A 78 2.37 0.63 14.25
CA ARG A 78 2.95 0.83 15.57
C ARG A 78 3.02 -0.52 16.31
N SER A 79 4.18 -1.18 16.23
CA SER A 79 4.54 -2.29 17.12
C SER A 79 5.37 -1.72 18.27
N ARG A 80 4.93 -2.00 19.51
CA ARG A 80 5.42 -1.54 20.84
C ARG A 80 4.92 -0.17 21.30
N GLU A 81 3.92 -0.20 22.19
CA GLU A 81 4.03 0.32 23.57
C GLU A 81 3.14 -0.56 24.49
N TRP A 82 3.76 -1.46 25.26
CA TRP A 82 3.23 -1.94 26.54
C TRP A 82 4.31 -1.59 27.59
N GLY A 83 3.91 -0.95 28.68
CA GLY A 83 4.67 -0.89 29.94
C GLY A 83 6.06 -0.24 29.91
N ALA A 84 6.14 1.01 30.34
CA ALA A 84 7.30 1.55 31.04
C ALA A 84 6.82 2.50 32.15
N ALA A 85 7.05 2.07 33.40
CA ALA A 85 6.96 2.79 34.68
C ALA A 85 5.60 3.38 35.09
#